data_AF-A0A6G3X2B2-F1
#
_entry.id   AF-A0A6G3X2B2-F1
#
_cell.length_a   1.000
_cell.length_b   1.000
_cell.length_c   1.000
_cell.angle_alpha   90.00
_cell.angle_beta   90.00
_cell.angle_gamma   90.00
#
_symmetry.space_group_name_H-M   'P 1'
#
loop_
_entity.id
_entity.type
_entity.pdbx_description
1 polymer ?
#
loop_
_entity_poly.entity_id
_entity_poly.type
_entity_poly.pdbx_seq_one_letter_code
_entity_poly.pdbx_strand_id
1 'polypeptide(L)' 'IIHSQADIGRSKAESAKDSVLGINPYVNVILHEERLEAENVKEIFAQYDLIVDGTDNFATRYLVNDAAVLLNKPYVWG' A
#
# COMPACT_ATOMS: atom_id res chain seq x y z
N ILE A 1 12.40 7.99 -8.52
CA ILE A 1 11.55 7.03 -9.28
C ILE A 1 11.75 5.67 -8.64
N ILE A 2 10.68 4.97 -8.26
CA ILE A 2 10.76 3.74 -7.44
C ILE A 2 10.92 2.45 -8.25
N HIS A 3 10.79 2.52 -9.59
CA HIS A 3 10.96 1.38 -10.50
C HIS A 3 11.94 1.71 -11.62
N SER A 4 12.60 0.69 -12.17
CA SER A 4 13.51 0.81 -13.31
C SER A 4 13.05 -0.05 -14.50
N GLN A 5 13.70 0.12 -15.66
CA GLN A 5 13.46 -0.74 -16.83
C GLN A 5 13.79 -2.21 -16.57
N ALA A 6 14.71 -2.50 -15.64
CA ALA A 6 15.07 -3.86 -15.28
C ALA A 6 13.95 -4.58 -14.50
N ASP A 7 12.96 -3.85 -13.97
CA ASP A 7 11.86 -4.40 -13.20
C ASP A 7 10.64 -4.80 -14.04
N ILE A 8 10.71 -4.66 -15.37
CA ILE A 8 9.62 -5.05 -16.27
C ILE A 8 9.31 -6.55 -16.09
N GLY A 9 8.04 -6.85 -15.82
CA GLY A 9 7.56 -8.21 -15.57
C GLY A 9 7.69 -8.68 -14.11
N ARG A 10 8.37 -7.92 -13.25
CA ARG A 10 8.39 -8.17 -11.79
C ARG A 10 7.15 -7.59 -11.12
N SER A 11 6.82 -8.12 -9.94
CA SER A 11 5.84 -7.51 -9.05
C SER A 11 6.25 -6.08 -8.71
N LYS A 12 5.30 -5.13 -8.80
CA LYS A 12 5.52 -3.75 -8.36
C LYS A 12 5.84 -3.70 -6.86
N ALA A 13 5.22 -4.56 -6.06
CA ALA A 13 5.43 -4.63 -4.62
C ALA A 13 6.89 -5.01 -4.30
N GLU A 14 7.41 -6.05 -4.95
CA GLU A 14 8.80 -6.49 -4.78
C GLU A 14 9.82 -5.44 -5.23
N SER A 15 9.64 -4.88 -6.44
CA SER A 15 10.55 -3.83 -6.96
C SER A 15 10.57 -2.58 -6.05
N ALA A 16 9.40 -2.21 -5.50
CA ALA A 16 9.32 -1.11 -4.54
C ALA A 16 10.05 -1.43 -3.23
N LYS A 17 9.90 -2.65 -2.69
CA LYS A 17 10.61 -3.10 -1.49
C LYS A 17 12.12 -3.06 -1.68
N ASP A 18 12.63 -3.58 -2.79
CA ASP A 18 14.06 -3.56 -3.10
C ASP A 18 14.59 -2.12 -3.13
N SER A 19 13.83 -1.21 -3.75
CA SER A 19 14.19 0.21 -3.81
C SER A 19 14.18 0.89 -2.43
N VAL A 20 13.18 0.60 -1.58
CA VAL A 20 13.08 1.14 -0.22
C VAL A 20 14.23 0.63 0.66
N LEU A 21 14.52 -0.67 0.61
CA LEU A 21 15.62 -1.27 1.39
C LEU A 21 16.99 -0.82 0.89
N GLY A 22 17.13 -0.55 -0.41
CA GLY A 22 18.33 0.06 -0.97
C GLY A 22 18.61 1.47 -0.43
N ILE A 23 17.56 2.22 -0.04
CA ILE A 23 17.69 3.54 0.59
C ILE A 23 17.97 3.41 2.10
N ASN A 24 17.20 2.57 2.80
CA ASN A 24 17.39 2.34 4.23
C ASN A 24 17.13 0.86 4.58
N PRO A 25 18.17 0.06 4.85
CA PRO A 25 18.01 -1.37 5.13
C PRO A 25 17.43 -1.67 6.51
N TYR A 26 17.28 -0.65 7.38
CA TYR A 26 16.79 -0.84 8.75
C TYR A 26 15.27 -0.71 8.88
N VAL A 27 14.56 -0.34 7.80
CA VAL A 27 13.09 -0.30 7.83
C VAL A 27 12.50 -1.67 7.55
N ASN A 28 11.34 -1.95 8.15
CA ASN A 28 10.56 -3.13 7.84
C ASN A 28 9.60 -2.84 6.68
N VAL A 29 9.69 -3.62 5.60
CA VAL A 29 8.80 -3.50 4.45
C VAL A 29 7.94 -4.76 4.36
N ILE A 30 6.65 -4.61 4.66
CA ILE A 30 5.64 -5.67 4.61
C ILE A 30 4.93 -5.55 3.27
N LEU A 31 4.94 -6.62 2.48
CA LEU A 31 4.24 -6.68 1.20
C LEU A 31 2.88 -7.34 1.37
N HIS A 32 1.88 -6.74 0.75
CA HIS A 32 0.56 -7.34 0.54
C HIS A 32 0.41 -7.59 -0.96
N GLU A 33 0.78 -8.77 -1.43
CA GLU A 33 0.68 -9.17 -2.85
C GLU A 33 -0.71 -9.69 -3.20
N GLU A 34 -1.71 -8.93 -2.79
CA GLU A 34 -3.12 -9.22 -3.03
C GLU A 34 -3.84 -7.94 -3.44
N ARG A 35 -4.97 -8.11 -4.11
CA ARG A 35 -5.84 -6.98 -4.41
C ARG A 35 -6.55 -6.55 -3.14
N LEU A 36 -6.59 -5.25 -2.89
CA LEU A 36 -7.36 -4.70 -1.78
C LEU A 36 -8.86 -4.82 -2.09
N GLU A 37 -9.58 -5.56 -1.26
CA GLU A 37 -11.01 -5.85 -1.40
C GLU A 37 -11.71 -5.63 -0.05
N ALA A 38 -13.05 -5.64 -0.04
CA ALA A 38 -13.84 -5.39 1.17
C ALA A 38 -13.58 -6.45 2.28
N GLU A 39 -13.23 -7.66 1.87
CA GLU A 39 -13.00 -8.80 2.76
C GLU A 39 -11.66 -8.69 3.51
N ASN A 40 -10.61 -8.11 2.90
CA ASN A 40 -9.26 -8.05 3.49
C ASN A 40 -8.87 -6.67 4.04
N VAL A 41 -9.50 -5.58 3.57
CA VAL A 41 -9.07 -4.20 3.90
C VAL A 41 -9.00 -3.94 5.41
N LYS A 42 -9.95 -4.48 6.19
CA LYS A 42 -10.00 -4.24 7.64
C LYS A 42 -8.86 -4.92 8.38
N GLU A 43 -8.55 -6.16 8.00
CA GLU A 43 -7.46 -6.94 8.62
C GLU A 43 -6.10 -6.31 8.30
N ILE A 44 -5.92 -5.86 7.06
CA ILE A 44 -4.70 -5.16 6.65
C ILE A 44 -4.57 -3.83 7.40
N PHE A 45 -5.59 -2.97 7.37
CA PHE A 45 -5.51 -1.61 7.91
C PHE A 45 -5.40 -1.58 9.44
N ALA A 46 -5.92 -2.58 10.15
CA ALA A 46 -5.81 -2.67 11.60
C ALA A 46 -4.34 -2.69 12.08
N GLN A 47 -3.41 -3.16 11.25
CA GLN A 47 -1.98 -3.29 11.55
C GLN A 47 -1.19 -1.99 11.43
N TYR A 48 -1.78 -0.91 10.91
CA TYR A 48 -1.08 0.34 10.59
C TYR A 48 -1.68 1.54 11.30
N ASP A 49 -0.86 2.56 11.54
CA ASP A 49 -1.28 3.80 12.21
C ASP A 49 -1.76 4.88 11.24
N LEU A 50 -1.34 4.83 9.98
CA LEU A 50 -1.64 5.81 8.93
C LEU A 50 -1.86 5.09 7.60
N ILE A 51 -2.89 5.50 6.86
CA ILE A 51 -3.17 5.01 5.52
C ILE A 51 -2.85 6.09 4.49
N VAL A 52 -2.01 5.75 3.51
CA VAL A 52 -1.66 6.60 2.38
C VAL A 52 -2.14 5.93 1.09
N ASP A 53 -3.07 6.55 0.38
CA ASP A 53 -3.66 6.02 -0.85
C ASP A 53 -3.10 6.73 -2.08
N GLY A 54 -2.41 5.96 -2.93
CA GLY A 54 -1.92 6.37 -4.25
C GLY A 54 -2.63 5.62 -5.38
N THR A 55 -3.85 5.12 -5.14
CA THR A 55 -4.65 4.41 -6.15
C THR A 55 -5.30 5.39 -7.11
N ASP A 56 -5.44 4.94 -8.36
CA ASP A 56 -5.87 5.77 -9.49
C ASP A 56 -7.34 5.57 -9.87
N ASN A 57 -8.14 4.89 -9.03
CA ASN A 57 -9.54 4.60 -9.32
C ASN A 57 -10.48 4.95 -8.17
N PHE A 58 -11.69 5.40 -8.52
CA PHE A 58 -12.69 5.84 -7.54
C PHE A 58 -13.17 4.72 -6.62
N ALA A 59 -13.37 3.52 -7.14
CA ALA A 59 -13.90 2.39 -6.36
C ALA A 59 -12.99 2.05 -5.17
N THR A 60 -11.68 1.95 -5.41
CA THR A 60 -10.70 1.72 -4.35
C THR A 60 -10.64 2.89 -3.38
N ARG A 61 -10.71 4.14 -3.87
CA ARG A 61 -10.71 5.30 -2.98
C ARG A 61 -11.86 5.31 -1.98
N TYR A 62 -13.08 4.95 -2.41
CA TYR A 62 -14.23 4.83 -1.51
C TYR A 62 -14.05 3.70 -0.49
N LEU A 63 -13.57 2.53 -0.95
CA LEU A 63 -13.27 1.40 -0.07
C LEU A 63 -12.26 1.77 1.01
N VAL A 64 -11.15 2.40 0.63
CA VAL A 64 -10.08 2.83 1.53
C VAL A 64 -10.58 3.86 2.53
N ASN A 65 -11.33 4.86 2.07
CA ASN A 65 -11.92 5.88 2.94
C ASN A 65 -12.84 5.25 4.00
N ASP A 66 -13.76 4.39 3.59
CA ASP A 66 -14.73 3.78 4.49
C ASP A 66 -14.04 2.88 5.52
N ALA A 67 -13.05 2.10 5.09
CA ALA A 67 -12.26 1.28 5.99
C ALA A 67 -11.46 2.12 7.00
N ALA A 68 -10.83 3.20 6.56
CA ALA A 68 -10.06 4.10 7.43
C ALA A 68 -10.96 4.79 8.46
N VAL A 69 -12.14 5.27 8.06
CA VAL A 69 -13.13 5.88 8.97
C VAL A 69 -13.61 4.86 10.01
N LEU A 70 -13.98 3.64 9.58
CA LEU A 70 -14.46 2.60 10.49
C LEU A 70 -13.42 2.14 11.51
N LEU A 71 -12.13 2.16 11.12
CA LEU A 71 -11.01 1.81 11.99
C LEU A 71 -10.41 2.99 12.74
N ASN A 72 -10.98 4.19 12.57
CA ASN A 72 -10.48 5.44 13.12
C ASN A 72 -8.99 5.67 12.80
N LYS A 73 -8.60 5.42 11.55
CA LYS A 73 -7.23 5.62 11.04
C LYS A 73 -7.16 6.92 10.23
N PRO A 74 -6.15 7.78 10.46
CA PRO A 74 -5.88 8.90 9.57
C PRO A 74 -5.68 8.43 8.13
N TYR A 75 -6.25 9.19 7.21
CA TYR A 75 -6.28 8.86 5.78
C TYR A 75 -5.78 10.05 4.94
N VAL A 76 -4.74 9.80 4.13
CA VAL A 76 -4.16 10.77 3.20
C VAL A 76 -4.22 10.19 1.79
N TRP A 77 -4.68 10.97 0.82
CA TRP A 77 -4.78 10.53 -0.58
C TRP A 77 -4.26 11.60 -1.53
N GLY A 78 -3.73 11.16 -2.68
CA GLY A 78 -3.15 12.05 -3.70
C GLY A 78 -2.75 11.32 -4.98
#